data_AF-A0A6N4REZ8-F1
#
_entry.id   AF-A0A6N4REZ8-F1
#
_cell.length_a   1.000
_cell.length_b   1.000
_cell.length_c   1.000
_cell.angle_alpha   90.00
_cell.angle_beta   90.00
_cell.angle_gamma   90.00
#
_symmetry.space_group_name_H-M   'P 1'
#
loop_
_entity.id
_entity.type
_entity.pdbx_description
1 polymer ?
#
loop_
_entity_poly.entity_id
_entity_poly.type
_entity_poly.pdbx_seq_one_letter_code
_entity_poly.pdbx_strand_id
1 'polypeptide(L)'
;MTSLHRIFSDQRGALFGLDARIALAIFGILSVVAGVSIVTSVDGTRGQVLADELSQTSQALESFHHDLKTDIFLTLVTPTEKAAFQALYDNSVIMESNNLKARWNGPYVKSSSNIHPRYGAISLTKAGPTHTSPCTPTEICYLYVVYSNVKADIARKANEVLDGSDENDPQNQGRLQWSRGDEGTNERLYYRAIRALSSTMDY
;
A
#
# COMPACT_ATOMS: atom_id res chain seq x y z
N MET A 1 -85.23 26.92 3.41
CA MET A 1 -84.05 27.14 2.54
C MET A 1 -83.13 28.07 3.31
N THR A 2 -81.91 27.73 3.72
CA THR A 2 -80.91 26.81 3.18
C THR A 2 -79.95 26.48 4.33
N SER A 3 -79.75 25.19 4.63
CA SER A 3 -78.80 24.72 5.65
C SER A 3 -77.38 24.80 5.10
N LEU A 4 -76.54 25.62 5.74
CA LEU A 4 -75.14 25.82 5.37
C LEU A 4 -74.27 24.85 6.17
N HIS A 5 -74.20 23.60 5.69
CA HIS A 5 -73.39 22.56 6.32
C HIS A 5 -71.92 22.75 5.94
N ARG A 6 -71.15 23.31 6.88
CA ARG A 6 -69.68 23.28 6.89
C ARG A 6 -69.25 21.81 6.95
N ILE A 7 -68.65 21.30 5.87
CA ILE A 7 -67.92 20.03 5.88
C ILE A 7 -66.49 20.35 5.43
N PHE A 8 -65.63 20.67 6.39
CA PHE A 8 -64.20 20.46 6.19
C PHE A 8 -63.99 18.96 6.09
N SER A 9 -63.85 18.46 4.86
CA SER A 9 -63.44 17.09 4.59
C SER A 9 -62.07 16.85 5.22
N ASP A 10 -61.99 15.78 6.01
CA ASP A 10 -60.85 15.39 6.83
C ASP A 10 -59.59 15.16 5.95
N GLN A 11 -58.65 16.11 5.92
CA GLN A 11 -57.37 15.98 5.19
C GLN A 11 -56.36 15.05 5.90
N ARG A 12 -56.84 14.04 6.64
CA ARG A 12 -55.99 13.11 7.40
C ARG A 12 -55.19 12.13 6.54
N GLY A 13 -55.50 12.03 5.24
CA GLY A 13 -54.76 11.23 4.26
C GLY A 13 -53.67 11.98 3.47
N ALA A 14 -53.66 13.32 3.48
CA ALA A 14 -52.68 14.12 2.72
C ALA A 14 -51.36 14.33 3.48
N LEU A 15 -51.40 14.22 4.82
CA LEU A 15 -50.24 14.40 5.70
C LEU A 15 -49.25 13.22 5.66
N PHE A 16 -49.70 12.01 5.31
CA PHE A 16 -48.82 10.86 5.11
C PHE A 16 -48.06 10.89 3.77
N GLY A 17 -48.55 11.61 2.76
CA GLY A 17 -47.88 11.72 1.47
C GLY A 17 -46.77 12.77 1.44
N LEU A 18 -46.95 13.88 2.19
CA LEU A 18 -45.95 14.93 2.29
C LEU A 18 -44.79 14.53 3.21
N ASP A 19 -45.10 13.99 4.40
CA ASP A 19 -44.08 13.58 5.38
C ASP A 19 -43.32 12.33 4.92
N ALA A 20 -43.97 11.39 4.22
CA ALA A 20 -43.26 10.24 3.64
C ALA A 20 -42.23 10.65 2.58
N ARG A 21 -42.47 11.71 1.80
CA ARG A 21 -41.49 12.22 0.82
C ARG A 21 -40.32 12.92 1.50
N ILE A 22 -40.60 13.69 2.56
CA ILE A 22 -39.56 14.34 3.37
C ILE A 22 -38.73 13.26 4.10
N ALA A 23 -39.37 12.25 4.68
CA ALA A 23 -38.70 11.12 5.32
C ALA A 23 -37.85 10.32 4.32
N LEU A 24 -38.36 10.00 3.14
CA LEU A 24 -37.58 9.33 2.09
C LEU A 24 -36.41 10.19 1.60
N ALA A 25 -36.57 11.52 1.53
CA ALA A 25 -35.47 12.43 1.22
C ALA A 25 -34.40 12.43 2.32
N ILE A 26 -34.79 12.45 3.60
CA ILE A 26 -33.86 12.37 4.73
C ILE A 26 -33.14 11.01 4.75
N PHE A 27 -33.87 9.90 4.62
CA PHE A 27 -33.25 8.56 4.55
C PHE A 27 -32.37 8.39 3.32
N GLY A 28 -32.75 9.01 2.19
CA GLY A 28 -31.94 9.04 0.97
C GLY A 28 -30.61 9.76 1.20
N ILE A 29 -30.65 10.96 1.80
CA ILE A 29 -29.44 11.74 2.11
C ILE A 29 -28.58 11.01 3.14
N LEU A 30 -29.16 10.49 4.23
CA LEU A 30 -28.43 9.73 5.25
C LEU A 30 -27.79 8.45 4.70
N SER A 31 -28.47 7.75 3.78
CA SER A 31 -27.92 6.58 3.10
C SER A 31 -26.68 6.90 2.27
N VAL A 32 -26.70 8.03 1.53
CA VAL A 32 -25.54 8.48 0.74
C VAL A 32 -24.37 8.87 1.66
N VAL A 33 -24.63 9.64 2.72
CA VAL A 33 -23.59 10.05 3.67
C VAL A 33 -22.97 8.85 4.37
N ALA A 34 -23.80 7.90 4.83
CA ALA A 34 -23.33 6.66 5.46
C ALA A 34 -22.49 5.81 4.48
N GLY A 35 -22.94 5.70 3.21
CA GLY A 35 -22.20 4.97 2.18
C GLY A 35 -20.79 5.53 1.94
N VAL A 36 -20.67 6.85 1.81
CA VAL A 36 -19.36 7.52 1.63
C VAL A 36 -18.46 7.35 2.86
N SER A 37 -19.02 7.43 4.06
CA SER A 37 -18.26 7.24 5.31
C SER A 37 -17.68 5.82 5.42
N ILE A 38 -18.42 4.80 4.97
CA ILE A 38 -17.94 3.41 5.00
C ILE A 38 -16.80 3.22 4.01
N VAL A 39 -16.93 3.70 2.77
CA VAL A 39 -15.89 3.57 1.73
C VAL A 39 -14.59 4.24 2.19
N THR A 40 -14.67 5.48 2.68
CA THR A 40 -13.49 6.22 3.17
C THR A 40 -12.83 5.54 4.38
N SER A 41 -13.60 4.98 5.30
CA SER A 41 -13.07 4.22 6.44
C SER A 41 -12.37 2.93 6.00
N VAL A 42 -12.92 2.24 5.00
CA VAL A 42 -12.33 1.01 4.45
C VAL A 42 -10.98 1.29 3.80
N ASP A 43 -10.87 2.37 3.02
CA ASP A 43 -9.60 2.73 2.40
C ASP A 43 -8.57 3.22 3.43
N GLY A 44 -9.01 3.89 4.51
CA GLY A 44 -8.17 4.19 5.67
C GLY A 44 -7.59 2.94 6.33
N THR A 45 -8.44 1.95 6.65
CA THR A 45 -7.99 0.66 7.21
C THR A 45 -7.04 -0.08 6.27
N ARG A 46 -7.28 -0.03 4.95
CA ARG A 46 -6.38 -0.66 3.96
C ARG A 46 -5.02 0.03 3.90
N GLY A 47 -4.98 1.36 4.01
CA GLY A 47 -3.74 2.12 4.10
C GLY A 47 -2.92 1.72 5.33
N GLN A 48 -3.57 1.59 6.49
CA GLN A 48 -2.92 1.12 7.72
C GLN A 48 -2.34 -0.29 7.56
N VAL A 49 -3.14 -1.22 7.02
CA VAL A 49 -2.69 -2.61 6.81
C VAL A 49 -1.50 -2.67 5.85
N LEU A 50 -1.50 -1.86 4.79
CA LEU A 50 -0.37 -1.77 3.87
C LEU A 50 0.88 -1.21 4.57
N ALA A 51 0.75 -0.15 5.37
CA ALA A 51 1.86 0.41 6.14
C ALA A 51 2.46 -0.61 7.13
N ASP A 52 1.61 -1.40 7.78
CA ASP A 52 2.04 -2.47 8.68
C ASP A 52 2.76 -3.60 7.91
N GLU A 53 2.25 -4.00 6.74
CA GLU A 53 2.87 -5.01 5.87
C GLU A 53 4.26 -4.56 5.37
N LEU A 54 4.39 -3.29 4.96
CA LEU A 54 5.65 -2.69 4.56
C LEU A 54 6.66 -2.67 5.72
N SER A 55 6.21 -2.29 6.91
CA SER A 55 7.04 -2.28 8.13
C SER A 55 7.51 -3.68 8.52
N GLN A 56 6.63 -4.68 8.44
CA GLN A 56 6.98 -6.09 8.67
C GLN A 56 7.98 -6.60 7.62
N THR A 57 7.82 -6.20 6.36
CA THR A 57 8.75 -6.58 5.30
C THR A 57 10.13 -5.95 5.50
N SER A 58 10.20 -4.71 6.00
CA SER A 58 11.47 -4.09 6.41
C SER A 58 12.16 -4.87 7.53
N GLN A 59 11.43 -5.27 8.57
CA GLN A 59 11.99 -6.13 9.65
C GLN A 59 12.45 -7.50 9.13
N ALA A 60 11.73 -8.07 8.16
CA ALA A 60 12.11 -9.31 7.50
C ALA A 60 13.43 -9.16 6.72
N LEU A 61 13.61 -8.04 6.02
CA LEU A 61 14.84 -7.71 5.31
C LEU A 61 16.02 -7.51 6.27
N GLU A 62 15.80 -6.83 7.40
CA GLU A 62 16.81 -6.71 8.46
C GLU A 62 17.23 -8.07 9.02
N SER A 63 16.26 -8.96 9.24
CA SER A 63 16.52 -10.33 9.71
C SER A 63 17.32 -11.14 8.68
N PHE A 64 16.94 -11.05 7.40
CA PHE A 64 17.66 -11.69 6.30
C PHE A 64 19.12 -11.20 6.23
N HIS A 65 19.35 -9.89 6.29
CA HIS A 65 20.70 -9.32 6.31
C HIS A 65 21.46 -9.68 7.59
N HIS A 66 20.76 -9.79 8.72
CA HIS A 66 21.37 -10.23 9.96
C HIS A 66 21.90 -11.67 9.84
N ASP A 67 21.17 -12.56 9.19
CA ASP A 67 21.56 -13.97 9.10
C ASP A 67 22.69 -14.20 8.10
N LEU A 68 22.58 -13.58 6.93
CA LEU A 68 23.52 -13.78 5.82
C LEU A 68 24.73 -12.85 5.90
N LYS A 69 24.63 -11.74 6.64
CA LYS A 69 25.69 -10.71 6.82
C LYS A 69 26.23 -10.17 5.49
N THR A 70 25.40 -10.16 4.45
CA THR A 70 25.75 -9.69 3.11
C THR A 70 24.52 -9.06 2.46
N ASP A 71 24.75 -8.23 1.44
CA ASP A 71 23.69 -7.61 0.65
C ASP A 71 22.85 -8.68 -0.06
N ILE A 72 21.54 -8.46 -0.15
CA ILE A 72 20.60 -9.46 -0.67
C ILE A 72 20.92 -9.82 -2.11
N PHE A 73 21.28 -8.84 -2.94
CA PHE A 73 21.55 -9.11 -4.34
C PHE A 73 22.83 -9.92 -4.56
N LEU A 74 23.80 -9.82 -3.64
CA LEU A 74 25.02 -10.61 -3.65
C LEU A 74 24.81 -12.04 -3.15
N THR A 75 23.62 -12.37 -2.63
CA THR A 75 23.27 -13.74 -2.20
C THR A 75 22.60 -14.56 -3.29
N LEU A 76 22.18 -13.93 -4.40
CA LEU A 76 21.31 -14.57 -5.39
C LEU A 76 22.13 -15.32 -6.45
N VAL A 77 21.60 -16.45 -6.90
CA VAL A 77 22.11 -17.16 -8.09
C VAL A 77 21.98 -16.26 -9.33
N THR A 78 20.81 -15.62 -9.47
CA THR A 78 20.55 -14.65 -10.54
C THR A 78 20.11 -13.33 -9.91
N PRO A 79 20.95 -12.29 -9.92
CA PRO A 79 20.66 -11.01 -9.28
C PRO A 79 19.55 -10.26 -10.03
N THR A 80 18.30 -10.55 -9.69
CA THR A 80 17.13 -9.85 -10.24
C THR A 80 16.24 -9.34 -9.12
N GLU A 81 15.50 -8.26 -9.37
CA GLU A 81 14.58 -7.67 -8.39
C GLU A 81 13.54 -8.65 -7.85
N LYS A 82 13.08 -9.56 -8.72
CA LYS A 82 12.13 -10.62 -8.36
C LYS A 82 12.78 -11.71 -7.51
N ALA A 83 13.98 -12.16 -7.89
CA ALA A 83 14.71 -13.17 -7.11
C ALA A 83 15.08 -12.62 -5.72
N ALA A 84 15.38 -11.33 -5.62
CA ALA A 84 15.67 -10.68 -4.34
C ALA A 84 14.49 -10.76 -3.37
N PHE A 85 13.26 -10.46 -3.80
CA PHE A 85 12.10 -10.65 -2.92
C PHE A 85 11.85 -12.14 -2.63
N GLN A 86 12.02 -13.01 -3.64
CA GLN A 86 11.84 -14.45 -3.48
C GLN A 86 12.76 -15.06 -2.42
N ALA A 87 13.99 -14.56 -2.29
CA ALA A 87 14.95 -15.02 -1.28
C ALA A 87 14.45 -14.86 0.17
N LEU A 88 13.45 -14.00 0.41
CA LEU A 88 12.83 -13.83 1.72
C LEU A 88 11.96 -15.03 2.13
N TYR A 89 11.45 -15.81 1.18
CA TYR A 89 10.58 -16.96 1.47
C TYR A 89 11.07 -18.29 0.89
N ASP A 90 11.98 -18.27 -0.08
CA ASP A 90 12.49 -19.44 -0.76
C ASP A 90 14.03 -19.37 -0.87
N ASN A 91 14.71 -20.36 -0.31
CA ASN A 91 16.17 -20.42 -0.33
C ASN A 91 16.74 -21.00 -1.64
N SER A 92 15.91 -21.45 -2.58
CA SER A 92 16.36 -22.04 -3.84
C SER A 92 17.08 -21.03 -4.75
N VAL A 93 16.75 -19.75 -4.60
CA VAL A 93 17.35 -18.63 -5.34
C VAL A 93 18.65 -18.12 -4.72
N ILE A 94 19.00 -18.61 -3.53
CA ILE A 94 20.22 -18.24 -2.81
C ILE A 94 21.36 -19.13 -3.29
N MET A 95 22.51 -18.53 -3.57
CA MET A 95 23.69 -19.25 -4.01
C MET A 95 24.25 -20.15 -2.89
N GLU A 96 24.77 -21.32 -3.28
CA GLU A 96 25.42 -22.24 -2.34
C GLU A 96 26.81 -21.76 -1.90
N SER A 97 27.37 -20.74 -2.56
CA SER A 97 28.70 -20.21 -2.25
C SER A 97 28.75 -19.66 -0.82
N ASN A 98 29.93 -19.74 -0.19
CA ASN A 98 30.19 -19.18 1.16
C ASN A 98 29.23 -19.67 2.26
N ASN A 99 28.64 -20.86 2.11
CA ASN A 99 27.65 -21.43 3.03
C ASN A 99 26.43 -20.52 3.26
N LEU A 100 26.09 -19.65 2.29
CA LEU A 100 24.98 -18.69 2.45
C LEU A 100 23.66 -19.42 2.66
N LYS A 101 23.34 -20.42 1.83
CA LYS A 101 22.11 -21.18 1.98
C LYS A 101 21.99 -21.91 3.32
N ALA A 102 23.11 -22.41 3.87
CA ALA A 102 23.14 -23.06 5.17
C ALA A 102 22.91 -22.07 6.34
N ARG A 103 23.17 -20.77 6.13
CA ARG A 103 22.96 -19.70 7.11
C ARG A 103 21.56 -19.07 7.04
N TRP A 104 20.75 -19.45 6.05
CA TRP A 104 19.41 -18.93 5.89
C TRP A 104 18.46 -19.58 6.91
N ASN A 105 17.86 -18.78 7.80
CA ASN A 105 16.90 -19.26 8.80
C ASN A 105 15.45 -18.88 8.49
N GLY A 106 15.16 -18.49 7.24
CA GLY A 106 13.82 -18.10 6.81
C GLY A 106 12.83 -19.29 6.82
N PRO A 107 11.59 -19.07 6.36
CA PRO A 107 11.08 -17.88 5.67
C PRO A 107 10.99 -16.64 6.57
N TYR A 108 11.40 -15.48 6.07
CA TYR A 108 11.30 -14.20 6.78
C TYR A 108 9.98 -13.48 6.51
N VAL A 109 9.29 -13.83 5.41
CA VAL A 109 7.95 -13.34 5.08
C VAL A 109 6.98 -14.51 4.94
N LYS A 110 5.69 -14.26 5.19
CA LYS A 110 4.64 -15.28 5.05
C LYS A 110 4.18 -15.50 3.60
N SER A 111 4.62 -14.66 2.66
CA SER A 111 4.28 -14.82 1.25
C SER A 111 4.97 -16.06 0.66
N SER A 112 4.31 -16.72 -0.29
CA SER A 112 4.86 -17.82 -1.08
C SER A 112 5.07 -17.45 -2.55
N SER A 113 4.81 -16.20 -2.93
CA SER A 113 4.98 -15.71 -4.28
C SER A 113 5.31 -14.23 -4.33
N ASN A 114 5.83 -13.78 -5.47
CA ASN A 114 6.04 -12.37 -5.78
C ASN A 114 4.76 -11.67 -6.26
N ILE A 115 3.57 -12.22 -5.99
CA ILE A 115 2.30 -11.61 -6.38
C ILE A 115 1.46 -11.38 -5.13
N HIS A 116 1.22 -10.11 -4.81
CA HIS A 116 0.29 -9.73 -3.78
C HIS A 116 -1.15 -9.85 -4.32
N PRO A 117 -2.09 -10.47 -3.57
CA PRO A 117 -3.47 -10.66 -4.02
C PRO A 117 -4.22 -9.37 -4.39
N ARG A 118 -3.77 -8.22 -3.89
CA ARG A 118 -4.41 -6.92 -4.11
C ARG A 118 -3.54 -5.88 -4.80
N TYR A 119 -2.22 -6.01 -4.69
CA TYR A 119 -1.27 -4.93 -5.02
C TYR A 119 -0.33 -5.28 -6.17
N GLY A 120 -0.59 -6.39 -6.86
CA GLY A 120 0.19 -6.81 -8.03
C GLY A 120 1.53 -7.44 -7.65
N ALA A 121 2.51 -7.29 -8.52
CA ALA A 121 3.82 -7.87 -8.31
C ALA A 121 4.58 -7.18 -7.17
N ILE A 122 5.30 -7.97 -6.38
CA ILE A 122 6.23 -7.52 -5.35
C ILE A 122 7.65 -7.78 -5.83
N SER A 123 8.51 -6.78 -5.73
CA SER A 123 9.94 -6.93 -6.00
C SER A 123 10.78 -6.08 -5.04
N LEU A 124 12.10 -6.30 -5.04
CA LEU A 124 13.04 -5.43 -4.36
C LEU A 124 13.90 -4.72 -5.40
N THR A 125 14.11 -3.42 -5.22
CA THR A 125 15.03 -2.65 -6.05
C THR A 125 15.98 -1.84 -5.18
N LYS A 126 17.12 -1.48 -5.73
CA LYS A 126 18.15 -0.70 -5.04
C LYS A 126 18.26 0.65 -5.71
N ALA A 127 18.05 1.71 -4.95
CA ALA A 127 18.09 3.07 -5.46
C ALA A 127 18.71 4.01 -4.41
N GLY A 128 18.98 5.25 -4.82
CA GLY A 128 19.48 6.30 -3.96
C GLY A 128 18.39 6.88 -3.04
N PRO A 129 18.53 8.16 -2.63
CA PRO A 129 17.56 8.84 -1.78
C PRO A 129 16.13 8.88 -2.35
N THR A 130 16.00 8.92 -3.67
CA THR A 130 14.72 8.76 -4.38
C THR A 130 14.70 7.46 -5.19
N HIS A 131 13.52 6.88 -5.37
CA HIS A 131 13.36 5.64 -6.14
C HIS A 131 13.78 5.76 -7.61
N THR A 132 13.85 6.98 -8.15
CA THR A 132 14.32 7.29 -9.51
C THR A 132 15.83 7.53 -9.59
N SER A 133 16.47 7.86 -8.46
CA SER A 133 17.92 8.10 -8.41
C SER A 133 18.69 6.77 -8.37
N PRO A 134 19.68 6.56 -9.24
CA PRO A 134 20.53 5.38 -9.15
C PRO A 134 21.35 5.42 -7.85
N CYS A 135 21.68 4.24 -7.31
CA CYS A 135 22.59 4.12 -6.19
C CYS A 135 24.02 4.54 -6.61
N THR A 136 24.59 5.56 -5.96
CA THR A 136 25.95 6.05 -6.23
C THR A 136 26.87 5.89 -5.01
N PRO A 137 28.19 5.65 -5.21
CA PRO A 137 29.21 5.53 -4.14
C PRO A 137 29.21 6.66 -3.10
N THR A 138 28.76 7.84 -3.51
CA THR A 138 28.76 9.07 -2.72
C THR A 138 27.50 9.27 -1.89
N GLU A 139 26.43 8.51 -2.15
CA GLU A 139 25.14 8.66 -1.49
C GLU A 139 24.75 7.40 -0.70
N ILE A 140 23.84 7.58 0.25
CA ILE A 140 23.25 6.46 1.00
C ILE A 140 22.24 5.79 0.07
N CYS A 141 22.49 4.52 -0.25
CA CYS A 141 21.56 3.70 -0.99
C CYS A 141 20.56 3.01 -0.07
N TYR A 142 19.41 2.69 -0.62
CA TYR A 142 18.35 1.99 0.09
C TYR A 142 17.81 0.84 -0.75
N LEU A 143 17.32 -0.17 -0.03
CA LEU A 143 16.53 -1.24 -0.59
C LEU A 143 15.06 -0.84 -0.52
N TYR A 144 14.42 -0.77 -1.68
CA TYR A 144 13.02 -0.44 -1.82
C TYR A 144 12.20 -1.71 -2.01
N VAL A 145 11.12 -1.85 -1.24
CA VAL A 145 10.05 -2.81 -1.50
C VAL A 145 9.09 -2.19 -2.49
N VAL A 146 8.85 -2.89 -3.60
CA VAL A 146 8.09 -2.36 -4.72
C VAL A 146 6.79 -3.13 -4.88
N TYR A 147 5.66 -2.43 -4.91
CA TYR A 147 4.36 -2.98 -5.30
C TYR A 147 3.92 -2.36 -6.62
N SER A 148 3.52 -3.19 -7.59
CA SER A 148 3.27 -2.71 -8.95
C SER A 148 1.90 -2.06 -9.18
N ASN A 149 0.93 -2.32 -8.31
CA ASN A 149 -0.47 -1.99 -8.60
C ASN A 149 -1.26 -1.58 -7.33
N VAL A 150 -0.93 -0.43 -6.75
CA VAL A 150 -1.61 0.09 -5.55
C VAL A 150 -2.53 1.24 -5.94
N LYS A 151 -3.78 1.26 -5.45
CA LYS A 151 -4.68 2.41 -5.69
C LYS A 151 -4.12 3.68 -5.02
N ALA A 152 -4.18 4.81 -5.71
CA ALA A 152 -3.64 6.08 -5.22
C ALA A 152 -4.19 6.49 -3.83
N ASP A 153 -5.48 6.26 -3.56
CA ASP A 153 -6.08 6.59 -2.25
C ASP A 153 -5.49 5.74 -1.12
N ILE A 154 -5.21 4.46 -1.38
CA ILE A 154 -4.59 3.55 -0.40
C ILE A 154 -3.11 3.93 -0.21
N ALA A 155 -2.39 4.24 -1.29
CA ALA A 155 -1.00 4.70 -1.22
C ALA A 155 -0.87 5.97 -0.38
N ARG A 156 -1.73 6.97 -0.63
CA ARG A 156 -1.78 8.19 0.19
C ARG A 156 -2.08 7.91 1.66
N LYS A 157 -3.03 7.00 1.96
CA LYS A 157 -3.32 6.62 3.34
C LYS A 157 -2.18 5.87 4.02
N ALA A 158 -1.47 5.00 3.30
CA ALA A 158 -0.27 4.38 3.83
C ALA A 158 0.86 5.41 4.06
N ASN A 159 0.99 6.41 3.19
CA ASN A 159 1.95 7.51 3.33
C ASN A 159 1.68 8.32 4.59
N GLU A 160 0.42 8.74 4.81
CA GLU A 160 0.01 9.46 6.01
C GLU A 160 0.38 8.71 7.30
N VAL A 161 0.33 7.37 7.29
CA VAL A 161 0.71 6.52 8.43
C VAL A 161 2.23 6.42 8.62
N LEU A 162 2.99 6.31 7.53
CA LEU A 162 4.44 6.06 7.58
C LEU A 162 5.27 7.35 7.73
N ASP A 163 4.89 8.41 7.03
CA ASP A 163 5.65 9.65 6.86
C ASP A 163 4.93 10.87 7.44
N GLY A 164 3.67 10.73 7.83
CA GLY A 164 2.85 11.80 8.42
C GLY A 164 2.07 12.61 7.38
N SER A 165 1.31 13.60 7.85
CA SER A 165 0.40 14.42 7.01
C SER A 165 1.06 15.61 6.31
N ASP A 166 2.29 15.97 6.69
CA ASP A 166 2.90 17.27 6.37
C ASP A 166 3.89 17.20 5.19
N GLU A 167 3.85 16.10 4.44
CA GLU A 167 4.75 15.88 3.31
C GLU A 167 4.29 16.64 2.06
N ASN A 168 5.19 17.44 1.48
CA ASN A 168 4.88 18.32 0.35
C ASN A 168 5.05 17.66 -1.02
N ASP A 169 5.90 16.63 -1.15
CA ASP A 169 6.13 15.90 -2.39
C ASP A 169 6.33 14.39 -2.13
N PRO A 170 5.25 13.67 -1.81
CA PRO A 170 5.34 12.27 -1.42
C PRO A 170 5.68 11.33 -2.59
N GLN A 171 5.82 11.84 -3.82
CA GLN A 171 6.34 11.05 -4.93
C GLN A 171 7.86 10.86 -4.84
N ASN A 172 8.58 11.83 -4.26
CA ASN A 172 10.05 11.85 -4.24
C ASN A 172 10.64 12.05 -2.85
N GLN A 173 9.82 12.28 -1.84
CA GLN A 173 10.23 12.48 -0.45
C GLN A 173 9.75 11.31 0.41
N GLY A 174 10.15 11.30 1.69
CA GLY A 174 9.63 10.31 2.62
C GLY A 174 10.23 8.92 2.47
N ARG A 175 9.69 7.99 3.27
CA ARG A 175 10.00 6.56 3.20
C ARG A 175 9.14 5.87 2.17
N LEU A 176 7.90 6.31 1.98
CA LEU A 176 7.00 5.79 0.97
C LEU A 176 6.97 6.76 -0.22
N GLN A 177 7.38 6.26 -1.38
CA GLN A 177 7.39 6.99 -2.64
C GLN A 177 6.54 6.25 -3.66
N TRP A 178 6.17 6.92 -4.75
CA TRP A 178 5.47 6.27 -5.85
C TRP A 178 5.72 6.95 -7.19
N SER A 179 5.66 6.14 -8.25
CA SER A 179 5.56 6.62 -9.62
C SER A 179 4.12 6.43 -10.11
N ARG A 180 3.60 7.41 -10.85
CA ARG A 180 2.31 7.28 -11.54
C ARG A 180 2.36 6.04 -12.44
N GLY A 181 1.43 5.09 -12.24
CA GLY A 181 1.35 3.92 -13.11
C GLY A 181 0.90 4.32 -14.52
N ASP A 182 1.18 3.45 -15.49
CA ASP A 182 0.86 3.67 -16.91
C ASP A 182 -0.66 3.84 -17.17
N GLU A 183 -1.53 3.55 -16.19
CA GLU A 183 -2.99 3.64 -16.29
C GLU A 183 -3.64 4.34 -15.08
N GLY A 184 -3.46 5.66 -14.98
CA GLY A 184 -4.44 6.65 -14.50
C GLY A 184 -5.09 6.59 -13.10
N THR A 185 -4.97 5.50 -12.34
CA THR A 185 -5.59 5.35 -11.00
C THR A 185 -4.77 4.49 -10.03
N ASN A 186 -3.91 3.62 -10.55
CA ASN A 186 -3.00 2.82 -9.76
C ASN A 186 -1.57 3.35 -9.89
N GLU A 187 -0.82 3.21 -8.83
CA GLU A 187 0.53 3.71 -8.64
C GLU A 187 1.46 2.54 -8.35
N ARG A 188 2.70 2.67 -8.83
CA ARG A 188 3.77 1.78 -8.45
C ARG A 188 4.44 2.38 -7.22
N LEU A 189 4.37 1.65 -6.12
CA LEU A 189 4.80 2.11 -4.80
C LEU A 189 6.20 1.60 -4.51
N TYR A 190 7.02 2.45 -3.89
CA TYR A 190 8.41 2.24 -3.54
C TYR A 190 8.59 2.58 -2.07
N TYR A 191 8.73 1.57 -1.22
CA TYR A 191 8.94 1.76 0.21
C TYR A 191 10.40 1.54 0.59
N ARG A 192 11.03 2.58 1.13
CA ARG A 192 12.41 2.58 1.62
C ARG A 192 12.52 1.75 2.89
N ALA A 193 12.86 0.47 2.73
CA ALA A 193 12.83 -0.52 3.79
C ALA A 193 14.07 -0.45 4.70
N ILE A 194 15.27 -0.54 4.12
CA ILE A 194 16.54 -0.54 4.85
C ILE A 194 17.63 0.15 4.02
N ARG A 195 18.73 0.54 4.68
CA ARG A 195 19.93 1.02 3.99
C ARG A 195 20.62 -0.15 3.29
N ALA A 196 21.14 0.09 2.09
CA ALA A 196 21.88 -0.88 1.30
C ALA A 196 23.33 -0.42 1.14
N LEU A 197 24.25 -1.37 0.89
CA LEU A 197 25.64 -1.03 0.58
C LEU A 197 25.71 -0.26 -0.73
N SER A 198 26.62 0.70 -0.86
CA SER A 198 26.68 1.57 -2.04
C SER A 198 27.33 0.92 -3.28
N SER A 199 27.81 -0.33 -3.19
CA SER A 199 28.46 -1.00 -4.32
C SER A 199 27.52 -1.06 -5.52
N THR A 200 27.95 -0.46 -6.63
CA THR A 200 27.29 -0.55 -7.93
C THR A 200 27.20 -2.02 -8.31
N MET A 201 26.00 -2.46 -8.69
CA MET A 201 25.85 -3.72 -9.41
C MET A 201 26.26 -3.43 -10.85
N ASP A 202 27.56 -3.46 -11.13
CA ASP A 202 28.03 -3.51 -12.50
C ASP A 202 27.64 -4.88 -13.05
N TYR A 203 26.55 -4.93 -13.81
CA TYR A 203 26.11 -6.11 -14.56
C TYR A 203 26.91 -6.25 -15.85
#